data_AF-A0A7W7ZQU3-F1
#
_entry.id   AF-A0A7W7ZQU3-F1
#
_cell.length_a   1.000
_cell.length_b   1.000
_cell.length_c   1.000
_cell.angle_alpha   90.00
_cell.angle_beta   90.00
_cell.angle_gamma   90.00
#
_symmetry.space_group_name_H-M   'P 1'
#
loop_
_entity.id
_entity.type
_entity.pdbx_description
1 polymer ?
#
loop_
_entity_poly.entity_id
_entity_poly.type
_entity_poly.pdbx_seq_one_letter_code
_entity_poly.pdbx_strand_id
1 'polypeptide(L)'
;MRHESIYIDSRDAPEKRSKFCDDGVEHHFTEAAIMIAFAMYLFDEGASEVTIHPDGEHVKRHDLLQTLHAKGFVMVSSTGSTNYGGCYKRDLHLLTVSPRPGLGDVTALLNEKQVVAECKGGITNTKHAGQTSHLRKGLCEVIGQLMSRDPGHERHIAVVPDTLTTRSLATKMRSRAARAGIEIALVTATGNVHF
;
A
#
# COMPACT_ATOMS: atom_id res chain seq x y z
N MET A 1 2.75 -4.52 26.58
CA MET A 1 3.61 -4.15 25.44
C MET A 1 2.70 -3.81 24.27
N ARG A 2 2.71 -2.56 23.78
CA ARG A 2 2.07 -2.26 22.49
C ARG A 2 2.93 -2.96 21.44
N HIS A 3 2.38 -3.94 20.72
CA HIS A 3 3.08 -4.46 19.53
C HIS A 3 3.10 -3.34 18.51
N GLU A 4 4.27 -2.77 18.30
CA GLU A 4 4.51 -1.79 17.25
C GLU A 4 4.27 -2.49 15.91
N SER A 5 3.43 -1.90 15.05
CA SER A 5 3.12 -2.52 13.78
C SER A 5 4.33 -2.45 12.85
N ILE A 6 4.70 -3.57 12.25
CA ILE A 6 5.76 -3.64 11.23
C ILE A 6 5.49 -2.82 9.96
N TYR A 7 4.28 -2.26 9.82
CA TYR A 7 3.89 -1.43 8.67
C TYR A 7 3.87 0.07 8.98
N ILE A 8 4.01 0.45 10.25
CA ILE A 8 3.90 1.85 10.68
C ILE A 8 5.27 2.36 11.09
N ASP A 9 5.72 3.41 10.41
CA ASP A 9 6.92 4.14 10.80
C ASP A 9 6.51 5.29 11.72
N SER A 10 6.80 5.14 13.02
CA SER A 10 6.58 6.19 14.03
C SER A 10 7.63 7.29 13.92
N ARG A 11 7.22 8.56 13.88
CA ARG A 11 8.14 9.71 13.80
C ARG A 11 7.64 10.87 14.66
N ASP A 12 8.56 11.66 15.21
CA ASP A 12 8.16 12.90 15.87
C ASP A 12 7.42 13.80 14.88
N ALA A 13 6.23 14.24 15.29
CA ALA A 13 5.47 15.20 14.52
C ALA A 13 6.20 16.54 14.52
N PRO A 14 6.22 17.28 13.40
CA PRO A 14 6.67 18.66 13.41
C PRO A 14 5.92 19.48 14.46
N GLU A 15 6.56 20.48 15.07
CA GLU A 15 6.02 21.26 16.20
C GLU A 15 4.57 21.73 15.95
N LYS A 16 4.30 22.27 14.76
CA LYS A 16 2.98 22.78 14.35
C LYS A 16 1.90 21.69 14.25
N ARG A 17 2.29 20.42 14.15
CA ARG A 17 1.42 19.25 13.96
C ARG A 17 1.35 18.33 15.19
N SER A 18 2.29 18.45 16.13
CA SER A 18 2.38 17.65 17.37
C SER A 18 1.06 17.50 18.10
N LYS A 19 0.35 18.60 18.36
CA LYS A 19 -0.95 18.60 19.07
C LYS A 19 -2.09 17.88 18.35
N PHE A 20 -1.90 17.47 17.10
CA PHE A 20 -2.90 16.78 16.30
C PHE A 20 -2.68 15.27 16.23
N CYS A 21 -1.62 14.77 16.87
CA CYS A 21 -1.28 13.35 16.93
C CYS A 21 -1.08 12.97 18.39
N ASP A 22 -1.36 11.71 18.73
CA ASP A 22 -1.18 11.22 20.10
C ASP A 22 0.31 11.23 20.46
N ASP A 23 0.63 11.72 21.66
CA ASP A 23 1.99 11.86 22.18
C ASP A 23 2.95 12.67 21.28
N GLY A 24 2.41 13.46 20.34
CA GLY A 24 3.22 14.22 19.40
C GLY A 24 3.92 13.37 18.34
N VAL A 25 3.48 12.12 18.11
CA VAL A 25 4.08 11.18 17.16
C VAL A 25 3.18 10.98 15.96
N GLU A 26 3.70 11.12 14.75
CA GLU A 26 3.03 10.75 13.50
C GLU A 26 3.25 9.28 13.17
N HIS A 27 2.17 8.56 12.88
CA HIS A 27 2.17 7.18 12.39
C HIS A 27 2.11 7.18 10.86
N HIS A 28 3.28 7.04 10.23
CA HIS A 28 3.39 7.01 8.79
C HIS A 28 3.11 5.60 8.27
N PHE A 29 2.01 5.46 7.52
CA PHE A 29 1.75 4.28 6.73
C PHE A 29 2.20 4.55 5.30
N THR A 30 3.44 4.18 4.99
CA THR A 30 4.09 4.49 3.71
C THR A 30 3.50 3.68 2.56
N GLU A 31 3.73 4.12 1.33
CA GLU A 31 3.27 3.41 0.13
C GLU A 31 3.92 2.03 0.01
N ALA A 32 5.22 1.93 0.29
CA ALA A 32 5.91 0.64 0.34
C ALA A 32 5.28 -0.32 1.37
N ALA A 33 4.95 0.16 2.57
CA ALA A 33 4.29 -0.66 3.58
C ALA A 33 2.89 -1.13 3.15
N ILE A 34 2.12 -0.26 2.48
CA ILE A 34 0.80 -0.61 1.93
C ILE A 34 0.94 -1.65 0.82
N MET A 35 1.91 -1.48 -0.08
CA MET A 35 2.18 -2.45 -1.15
C MET A 35 2.49 -3.83 -0.56
N ILE A 36 3.33 -3.90 0.48
CA ILE A 36 3.64 -5.17 1.15
C ILE A 36 2.39 -5.75 1.82
N ALA A 37 1.63 -4.94 2.57
CA ALA A 37 0.41 -5.40 3.22
C ALA A 37 -0.62 -5.94 2.22
N PHE A 38 -0.78 -5.25 1.09
CA PHE A 38 -1.67 -5.67 0.02
C PHE A 38 -1.15 -6.92 -0.70
N ALA A 39 0.17 -7.04 -0.90
CA ALA A 39 0.77 -8.26 -1.43
C ALA A 39 0.50 -9.46 -0.52
N MET A 40 0.59 -9.29 0.82
CA MET A 40 0.23 -10.36 1.77
C MET A 40 -1.22 -10.78 1.61
N TYR A 41 -2.14 -9.82 1.47
CA TYR A 41 -3.55 -10.12 1.20
C TYR A 41 -3.73 -10.91 -0.11
N LEU A 42 -3.04 -10.55 -1.19
CA LEU A 42 -3.13 -11.29 -2.46
C LEU A 42 -2.62 -12.73 -2.34
N PHE A 43 -1.55 -12.96 -1.57
CA PHE A 43 -1.10 -14.31 -1.24
C PHE A 43 -2.15 -15.10 -0.46
N ASP A 44 -2.79 -14.49 0.53
CA ASP A 44 -3.86 -15.12 1.33
C ASP A 44 -5.10 -15.44 0.48
N GLU A 45 -5.35 -14.65 -0.58
CA GLU A 45 -6.41 -14.91 -1.57
C GLU A 45 -6.04 -16.00 -2.60
N GLY A 46 -4.78 -16.48 -2.60
CA GLY A 46 -4.33 -17.59 -3.44
C GLY A 46 -3.43 -17.21 -4.61
N ALA A 47 -2.94 -15.97 -4.70
CA ALA A 47 -1.85 -15.66 -5.62
C ALA A 47 -0.59 -16.44 -5.22
N SER A 48 0.14 -17.02 -6.18
CA SER A 48 1.46 -17.61 -5.93
C SER A 48 2.59 -16.60 -6.15
N GLU A 49 2.35 -15.61 -7.01
CA GLU A 49 3.33 -14.59 -7.40
C GLU A 49 2.70 -13.21 -7.31
N VAL A 50 3.42 -12.29 -6.66
CA VAL A 50 3.04 -10.87 -6.57
C VAL A 50 4.26 -10.02 -6.91
N THR A 51 4.07 -8.97 -7.69
CA THR A 51 5.11 -7.97 -7.95
C THR A 51 4.71 -6.63 -7.35
N ILE A 52 5.63 -6.00 -6.64
CA ILE A 52 5.48 -4.62 -6.15
C ILE A 52 6.48 -3.70 -6.86
N HIS A 53 6.03 -2.49 -7.14
CA HIS A 53 6.74 -1.49 -7.94
C HIS A 53 6.98 -0.20 -7.13
N PRO A 54 7.67 -0.26 -5.97
CA PRO A 54 7.88 0.93 -5.18
C PRO A 54 8.80 1.92 -5.92
N ASP A 55 8.44 3.20 -5.92
CA ASP A 55 9.34 4.23 -6.40
C ASP A 55 10.55 4.41 -5.45
N GLY A 56 11.63 5.02 -5.95
CA GLY A 56 12.86 5.19 -5.17
C GLY A 56 12.72 6.11 -3.94
N GLU A 57 11.63 6.87 -3.82
CA GLU A 57 11.33 7.72 -2.67
C GLU A 57 10.55 6.97 -1.58
N HIS A 58 9.72 5.98 -1.97
CA HIS A 58 8.97 5.13 -1.05
C HIS A 58 9.88 4.23 -0.25
N VAL A 59 10.91 3.66 -0.88
CA VAL A 59 11.84 2.71 -0.21
C VAL A 59 12.81 3.41 0.74
N LYS A 60 13.08 4.71 0.56
CA LYS A 60 13.88 5.48 1.55
C LYS A 60 13.14 5.71 2.86
N ARG A 61 11.80 5.65 2.83
CA ARG A 61 10.96 6.07 3.96
C ARG A 61 10.51 4.91 4.82
N HIS A 62 10.62 3.67 4.35
CA HIS A 62 10.20 2.48 5.07
C HIS A 62 11.25 1.39 4.92
N ASP A 63 11.53 0.66 5.99
CA ASP A 63 12.44 -0.49 5.94
C ASP A 63 11.74 -1.70 5.31
N LEU A 64 11.63 -1.66 3.98
CA LEU A 64 11.01 -2.71 3.17
C LEU A 64 11.67 -4.08 3.43
N LEU A 65 12.99 -4.11 3.61
CA LEU A 65 13.74 -5.34 3.86
C LEU A 65 13.36 -5.95 5.21
N GLN A 66 13.36 -5.13 6.26
CA GLN A 66 12.96 -5.57 7.60
C GLN A 66 11.52 -6.08 7.60
N THR A 67 10.59 -5.40 6.94
CA THR A 67 9.19 -5.82 6.86
C THR A 67 9.04 -7.15 6.12
N LEU A 68 9.73 -7.33 4.99
CA LEU A 68 9.73 -8.61 4.25
C LEU A 68 10.32 -9.74 5.09
N HIS A 69 11.45 -9.52 5.75
CA HIS A 69 12.05 -10.50 6.66
C HIS A 69 11.12 -10.86 7.82
N ALA A 70 10.46 -9.88 8.43
CA ALA A 70 9.47 -10.11 9.49
C ALA A 70 8.25 -10.90 8.99
N LYS A 71 7.95 -10.85 7.69
CA LYS A 71 6.93 -11.69 7.03
C LYS A 71 7.42 -13.06 6.58
N GLY A 72 8.68 -13.42 6.86
CA GLY A 72 9.29 -14.70 6.52
C GLY A 72 9.82 -14.80 5.10
N PHE A 73 9.89 -13.68 4.37
CA PHE A 73 10.47 -13.65 3.03
C PHE A 73 12.00 -13.57 3.10
N VAL A 74 12.67 -14.35 2.26
CA VAL A 74 14.12 -14.33 2.07
C VAL A 74 14.42 -13.95 0.63
N MET A 75 15.36 -13.03 0.41
CA MET A 75 15.82 -12.71 -0.94
C MET A 75 16.52 -13.93 -1.56
N VAL A 76 16.03 -14.38 -2.72
CA VAL A 76 16.60 -15.51 -3.48
C VAL A 76 17.35 -15.06 -4.72
N SER A 77 17.08 -13.86 -5.22
CA SER A 77 17.86 -13.21 -6.26
C SER A 77 17.78 -11.70 -6.14
N SER A 78 18.89 -11.01 -6.41
CA SER A 78 18.94 -9.55 -6.47
C SER A 78 18.82 -9.07 -7.92
N THR A 79 18.20 -7.91 -8.14
CA THR A 79 18.10 -7.27 -9.46
C THR A 79 18.39 -5.77 -9.37
N GLY A 80 19.07 -5.24 -10.39
CA GLY A 80 19.42 -3.82 -10.45
C GLY A 80 20.57 -3.43 -9.51
N SER A 81 20.62 -2.16 -9.13
CA SER A 81 21.68 -1.57 -8.28
C SER A 81 21.24 -1.28 -6.85
N THR A 82 19.97 -1.49 -6.52
CA THR A 82 19.45 -1.25 -5.16
C THR A 82 19.58 -2.51 -4.31
N ASN A 83 19.77 -2.33 -3.00
CA ASN A 83 19.89 -3.44 -2.05
C ASN A 83 18.56 -4.16 -1.77
N TYR A 84 17.44 -3.63 -2.29
CA TYR A 84 16.10 -4.15 -2.11
C TYR A 84 15.47 -4.70 -3.39
N GLY A 85 16.03 -4.38 -4.56
CA GLY A 85 15.53 -4.88 -5.84
C GLY A 85 15.84 -6.36 -5.97
N GLY A 86 14.82 -7.18 -6.25
CA GLY A 86 15.03 -8.61 -6.31
C GLY A 86 13.77 -9.44 -6.16
N CYS A 87 13.99 -10.74 -6.11
CA CYS A 87 12.96 -11.74 -5.88
C CYS A 87 13.11 -12.30 -4.47
N TYR A 88 11.99 -12.39 -3.76
CA TYR A 88 11.88 -12.84 -2.39
C TYR A 88 10.96 -14.04 -2.33
N LYS A 89 11.32 -15.05 -1.54
CA LYS A 89 10.55 -16.29 -1.42
C LYS A 89 10.16 -16.55 0.03
N ARG A 90 8.93 -17.03 0.22
CA ARG A 90 8.41 -17.62 1.45
C ARG A 90 7.55 -18.82 1.08
N ASP A 91 7.98 -20.02 1.44
CA ASP A 91 7.32 -21.26 1.04
C ASP A 91 7.10 -21.36 -0.49
N LEU A 92 5.84 -21.35 -0.94
CA LEU A 92 5.45 -21.35 -2.35
C LEU A 92 5.20 -19.94 -2.91
N HIS A 93 5.28 -18.90 -2.08
CA HIS A 93 5.01 -17.52 -2.47
C HIS A 93 6.27 -16.84 -2.99
N LEU A 94 6.12 -16.15 -4.12
CA LEU A 94 7.15 -15.36 -4.75
C LEU A 94 6.76 -13.88 -4.78
N LEU A 95 7.56 -13.03 -4.16
CA LEU A 95 7.39 -11.59 -4.19
C LEU A 95 8.53 -10.96 -4.98
N THR A 96 8.22 -10.26 -6.07
CA THR A 96 9.21 -9.52 -6.85
C THR A 96 9.14 -8.04 -6.51
N VAL A 97 10.27 -7.44 -6.15
CA VAL A 97 10.41 -6.00 -5.96
C VAL A 97 11.18 -5.45 -7.15
N SER A 98 10.50 -4.71 -8.01
CA SER A 98 11.09 -4.15 -9.22
C SER A 98 10.44 -2.81 -9.57
N PRO A 99 11.13 -1.67 -9.53
CA PRO A 99 10.55 -0.41 -9.97
C PRO A 99 10.32 -0.43 -11.47
N ARG A 100 9.05 -0.51 -11.91
CA ARG A 100 8.67 -0.39 -13.32
C ARG A 100 7.47 0.56 -13.44
N PRO A 101 7.62 1.71 -14.10
CA PRO A 101 6.52 2.65 -14.24
C PRO A 101 5.42 2.07 -15.13
N GLY A 102 4.16 2.44 -14.86
CA GLY A 102 3.00 2.16 -15.72
C GLY A 102 2.35 0.78 -15.54
N LEU A 103 2.90 -0.11 -14.69
CA LEU A 103 2.31 -1.42 -14.42
C LEU A 103 1.28 -1.42 -13.28
N GLY A 104 1.22 -0.33 -12.52
CA GLY A 104 0.56 -0.26 -11.22
C GLY A 104 1.54 -0.56 -10.09
N ASP A 105 1.22 -0.13 -8.88
CA ASP A 105 2.08 -0.31 -7.70
C ASP A 105 2.18 -1.77 -7.23
N VAL A 106 1.09 -2.54 -7.34
CA VAL A 106 1.08 -3.98 -7.02
C VAL A 106 0.35 -4.74 -8.12
N THR A 107 0.96 -5.82 -8.59
CA THR A 107 0.40 -6.67 -9.64
C THR A 107 0.48 -8.14 -9.25
N ALA A 108 -0.54 -8.93 -9.62
CA ALA A 108 -0.57 -10.37 -9.38
C ALA A 108 -1.54 -11.05 -10.35
N LEU A 109 -1.39 -12.36 -10.54
CA LEU A 109 -2.39 -13.18 -11.21
C LEU A 109 -3.23 -13.89 -10.15
N LEU A 110 -4.55 -13.69 -10.18
CA LEU A 110 -5.49 -14.30 -9.25
C LEU A 110 -6.71 -14.82 -10.02
N ASN A 111 -6.99 -16.12 -9.94
CA ASN A 111 -8.10 -16.77 -10.64
C ASN A 111 -8.15 -16.40 -12.15
N GLU A 112 -6.99 -16.50 -12.82
CA GLU A 112 -6.80 -16.16 -14.25
C GLU A 112 -7.04 -14.68 -14.60
N LYS A 113 -7.26 -13.81 -13.62
CA LYS A 113 -7.38 -12.36 -13.81
C LYS A 113 -6.16 -11.63 -13.29
N GLN A 114 -5.69 -10.68 -14.09
CA GLN A 114 -4.61 -9.80 -13.68
C GLN A 114 -5.15 -8.79 -12.66
N VAL A 115 -4.65 -8.83 -11.43
CA VAL A 115 -4.88 -7.79 -10.44
C VAL A 115 -3.87 -6.67 -10.69
N VAL A 116 -4.37 -5.44 -10.72
CA VAL A 116 -3.55 -4.23 -10.75
C VAL A 116 -4.07 -3.27 -9.68
N ALA A 117 -3.19 -2.90 -8.77
CA ALA A 117 -3.50 -1.99 -7.69
C ALA A 117 -2.61 -0.75 -7.71
N GLU A 118 -3.22 0.40 -7.44
CA GLU A 118 -2.52 1.66 -7.18
C GLU A 118 -2.65 1.99 -5.69
N CYS A 119 -1.53 2.29 -5.05
CA CYS A 119 -1.42 2.43 -3.61
C CYS A 119 -1.15 3.89 -3.23
N LYS A 120 -1.83 4.39 -2.20
CA LYS A 120 -1.46 5.67 -1.58
C LYS A 120 -1.29 5.55 -0.09
N GLY A 121 -0.17 6.06 0.43
CA GLY A 121 0.14 6.12 1.84
C GLY A 121 -0.35 7.40 2.53
N GLY A 122 -0.06 7.52 3.81
CA GLY A 122 -0.32 8.73 4.57
C GLY A 122 -0.13 8.59 6.07
N ILE A 123 -0.40 9.68 6.78
CA ILE A 123 -0.31 9.73 8.24
C ILE A 123 -1.66 9.33 8.81
N THR A 124 -1.69 8.25 9.60
CA THR A 124 -2.95 7.58 9.96
C THR A 124 -3.58 8.06 11.27
N ASN A 125 -2.77 8.60 12.18
CA ASN A 125 -3.18 8.98 13.53
C ASN A 125 -3.29 10.51 13.72
N THR A 126 -3.61 11.25 12.67
CA THR A 126 -3.62 12.72 12.70
C THR A 126 -4.99 13.34 12.47
N LYS A 127 -5.27 14.43 13.19
CA LYS A 127 -6.42 15.32 12.96
C LYS A 127 -6.03 16.61 12.23
N HIS A 128 -4.76 16.77 11.85
CA HIS A 128 -4.30 17.98 11.18
C HIS A 128 -4.93 18.10 9.78
N ALA A 129 -5.59 19.22 9.50
CA ALA A 129 -6.40 19.41 8.29
C ALA A 129 -5.61 19.19 6.99
N GLY A 130 -4.33 19.58 6.97
CA GLY A 130 -3.46 19.34 5.80
C GLY A 130 -3.19 17.85 5.56
N GLN A 131 -3.04 17.04 6.61
CA GLN A 131 -2.74 15.61 6.46
C GLN A 131 -4.00 14.81 6.12
N THR A 132 -5.14 15.18 6.72
CA THR A 132 -6.43 14.59 6.33
C THR A 132 -6.80 14.96 4.90
N SER A 133 -6.47 16.18 4.44
CA SER A 133 -6.60 16.56 3.02
C SER A 133 -5.72 15.71 2.11
N HIS A 134 -4.46 15.46 2.49
CA HIS A 134 -3.58 14.57 1.72
C HIS A 134 -4.12 13.14 1.61
N LEU A 135 -4.66 12.56 2.69
CA LEU A 135 -5.31 11.24 2.63
C LEU A 135 -6.48 11.20 1.63
N ARG A 136 -7.31 12.24 1.61
CA ARG A 136 -8.44 12.34 0.65
C ARG A 136 -7.95 12.49 -0.77
N LYS A 137 -6.97 13.36 -0.99
CA LYS A 137 -6.33 13.57 -2.29
C LYS A 137 -5.74 12.26 -2.79
N GLY A 138 -5.08 11.53 -1.92
CA GLY A 138 -4.48 10.22 -2.18
C GLY A 138 -5.46 9.22 -2.79
N LEU A 139 -6.62 9.01 -2.16
CA LEU A 139 -7.64 8.11 -2.71
C LEU A 139 -8.16 8.59 -4.07
N CYS A 140 -8.38 9.90 -4.25
CA CYS A 140 -8.81 10.44 -5.54
C CYS A 140 -7.75 10.26 -6.63
N GLU A 141 -6.47 10.41 -6.30
CA GLU A 141 -5.33 10.25 -7.22
C GLU A 141 -5.25 8.82 -7.73
N VAL A 142 -5.25 7.82 -6.84
CA VAL A 142 -5.14 6.41 -7.26
C VAL A 142 -6.36 5.95 -8.07
N ILE A 143 -7.56 6.42 -7.73
CA ILE A 143 -8.75 6.17 -8.55
C ILE A 143 -8.59 6.81 -9.94
N GLY A 144 -8.13 8.06 -10.01
CA GLY A 144 -7.92 8.76 -11.26
C GLY A 144 -6.86 8.11 -12.16
N GLN A 145 -5.79 7.58 -11.55
CA GLN A 145 -4.76 6.80 -12.25
C GLN A 145 -5.35 5.52 -12.84
N LEU A 146 -6.10 4.75 -12.05
CA LEU A 146 -6.75 3.52 -12.52
C LEU A 146 -7.77 3.80 -13.63
N MET A 147 -8.50 4.92 -13.59
CA MET A 147 -9.43 5.31 -14.66
C MET A 147 -8.75 5.57 -16.01
N SER A 148 -7.44 5.82 -16.03
CA SER A 148 -6.68 5.99 -17.29
C SER A 148 -6.22 4.68 -17.92
N ARG A 149 -6.38 3.56 -17.20
CA ARG A 149 -6.02 2.22 -17.67
C ARG A 149 -7.14 1.63 -18.51
N ASP A 150 -6.78 0.75 -19.44
CA ASP A 150 -7.75 -0.07 -20.16
C ASP A 150 -8.33 -1.13 -19.19
N PRO A 151 -9.65 -1.17 -18.95
CA PRO A 151 -10.25 -2.14 -18.05
C PRO A 151 -10.07 -3.60 -18.51
N GLY A 152 -9.91 -3.86 -19.81
CA GLY A 152 -9.56 -5.17 -20.38
C GLY A 152 -10.04 -6.40 -19.59
N HIS A 153 -9.08 -7.23 -19.18
CA HIS A 153 -9.28 -8.37 -18.27
C HIS A 153 -8.66 -8.13 -16.88
N GLU A 154 -8.41 -6.87 -16.53
CA GLU A 154 -7.77 -6.49 -15.27
C GLU A 154 -8.81 -6.28 -14.15
N ARG A 155 -8.43 -6.63 -12.92
CA ARG A 155 -9.14 -6.24 -11.69
C ARG A 155 -8.40 -5.05 -11.10
N HIS A 156 -9.03 -3.88 -11.12
CA HIS A 156 -8.42 -2.62 -10.67
C HIS A 156 -8.79 -2.30 -9.23
N ILE A 157 -7.78 -2.02 -8.40
CA ILE A 157 -7.97 -1.82 -6.96
C ILE A 157 -7.22 -0.58 -6.47
N ALA A 158 -7.96 0.42 -5.98
CA ALA A 158 -7.39 1.56 -5.27
C ALA A 158 -7.13 1.17 -3.81
N VAL A 159 -5.88 1.22 -3.34
CA VAL A 159 -5.49 0.76 -2.00
C VAL A 159 -4.99 1.92 -1.15
N VAL A 160 -5.63 2.16 0.00
CA VAL A 160 -5.28 3.28 0.91
C VAL A 160 -5.37 2.85 2.39
N PRO A 161 -4.78 3.60 3.34
CA PRO A 161 -4.93 3.30 4.76
C PRO A 161 -6.39 3.33 5.20
N ASP A 162 -6.76 2.48 6.14
CA ASP A 162 -8.02 2.56 6.86
C ASP A 162 -7.92 3.63 7.95
N THR A 163 -8.53 4.78 7.67
CA THR A 163 -8.71 5.89 8.62
C THR A 163 -10.16 6.34 8.53
N LEU A 164 -10.65 7.07 9.53
CA LEU A 164 -11.99 7.68 9.45
C LEU A 164 -12.16 8.54 8.18
N THR A 165 -11.10 9.24 7.77
CA THR A 165 -11.08 10.10 6.60
C THR A 165 -11.23 9.32 5.30
N THR A 166 -10.38 8.32 5.08
CA THR A 166 -10.37 7.48 3.86
C THR A 166 -11.61 6.60 3.82
N ARG A 167 -12.05 6.02 4.94
CA ARG A 167 -13.29 5.24 5.02
C ARG A 167 -14.51 6.06 4.64
N SER A 168 -14.67 7.25 5.20
CA SER A 168 -15.79 8.15 4.86
C SER A 168 -15.80 8.53 3.38
N LEU A 169 -14.62 8.76 2.79
CA LEU A 169 -14.51 9.09 1.37
C LEU A 169 -14.77 7.86 0.48
N ALA A 170 -14.22 6.70 0.83
CA ALA A 170 -14.42 5.43 0.13
C ALA A 170 -15.92 5.08 0.06
N THR A 171 -16.66 5.19 1.18
CA THR A 171 -18.11 4.97 1.18
C THR A 171 -18.85 5.87 0.17
N LYS A 172 -18.45 7.15 0.07
CA LYS A 172 -19.05 8.11 -0.88
C LYS A 172 -18.65 7.85 -2.33
N MET A 173 -17.46 7.28 -2.56
CA MET A 173 -16.92 7.05 -3.89
C MET A 173 -17.23 5.67 -4.45
N ARG A 174 -17.55 4.68 -3.59
CA ARG A 174 -17.70 3.27 -3.94
C ARG A 174 -18.55 3.03 -5.18
N SER A 175 -19.75 3.62 -5.25
CA SER A 175 -20.63 3.47 -6.42
C SER A 175 -20.02 4.04 -7.71
N ARG A 176 -19.32 5.19 -7.63
CA ARG A 176 -18.69 5.81 -8.80
C ARG A 176 -17.45 5.03 -9.26
N ALA A 177 -16.63 4.57 -8.32
CA ALA A 177 -15.47 3.73 -8.60
C ALA A 177 -15.89 2.39 -9.21
N ALA A 178 -16.91 1.73 -8.65
CA ALA A 178 -17.41 0.46 -9.17
C ALA A 178 -17.94 0.56 -10.60
N ARG A 179 -18.61 1.67 -10.98
CA ARG A 179 -19.02 1.92 -12.37
C ARG A 179 -17.85 2.08 -13.35
N ALA A 180 -16.68 2.43 -12.85
CA ALA A 180 -15.43 2.47 -13.63
C ALA A 180 -14.65 1.14 -13.54
N GLY A 181 -15.21 0.09 -12.93
CA GLY A 181 -14.52 -1.19 -12.74
C GLY A 181 -13.46 -1.17 -11.63
N ILE A 182 -13.46 -0.16 -10.75
CA ILE A 182 -12.45 0.03 -9.72
C ILE A 182 -13.02 -0.31 -8.34
N GLU A 183 -12.33 -1.22 -7.65
CA GLU A 183 -12.57 -1.53 -6.24
C GLU A 183 -11.76 -0.61 -5.34
N ILE A 184 -12.21 -0.40 -4.10
CA ILE A 184 -11.47 0.38 -3.10
C ILE A 184 -11.15 -0.54 -1.95
N ALA A 185 -9.87 -0.72 -1.64
CA ALA A 185 -9.38 -1.47 -0.50
C ALA A 185 -8.82 -0.53 0.57
N LEU A 186 -9.18 -0.82 1.82
CA LEU A 186 -8.72 -0.14 3.02
C LEU A 186 -7.79 -1.07 3.80
N VAL A 187 -6.60 -0.57 4.11
CA VAL A 187 -5.56 -1.33 4.82
C VAL A 187 -5.41 -0.81 6.24
N THR A 188 -5.70 -1.65 7.22
CA THR A 188 -5.50 -1.31 8.63
C THR A 188 -4.01 -1.19 8.98
N ALA A 189 -3.68 -0.50 10.06
CA ALA A 189 -2.31 -0.37 10.53
C ALA A 189 -1.62 -1.72 10.79
N THR A 190 -2.36 -2.81 11.04
CA THR A 190 -1.82 -4.17 11.22
C THR A 190 -1.68 -4.95 9.92
N GLY A 191 -2.05 -4.36 8.79
CA GLY A 191 -1.98 -4.96 7.46
C GLY A 191 -3.22 -5.75 7.02
N ASN A 192 -4.31 -5.76 7.80
CA ASN A 192 -5.56 -6.38 7.34
C ASN A 192 -6.20 -5.53 6.25
N VAL A 193 -6.67 -6.19 5.18
CA VAL A 193 -7.29 -5.56 4.01
C VAL A 193 -8.79 -5.84 4.00
N HIS A 194 -9.60 -4.82 3.70
CA HIS A 194 -11.05 -4.94 3.50
C HIS A 194 -11.55 -3.94 2.47
N PHE A 195 -12.74 -4.16 1.90
CA PHE A 195 -13.27 -3.41 0.76
C PHE A 195 -14.45 -2.50 1.08
#